data_AF-A0A1V5NQP3-F1
#
_entry.id   AF-A0A1V5NQP3-F1
#
_cell.length_a   1.000
_cell.length_b   1.000
_cell.length_c   1.000
_cell.angle_alpha   90.00
_cell.angle_beta   90.00
_cell.angle_gamma   90.00
#
_symmetry.space_group_name_H-M   'P 1'
#
loop_
_entity.id
_entity.type
_entity.pdbx_description
1 polymer ?
#
loop_
_entity_poly.entity_id
_entity_poly.type
_entity_poly.pdbx_seq_one_letter_code
_entity_poly.pdbx_strand_id
1 'polypeptide(L)'
;MSEYSIRVQKHMDNPGRFNYAVAESSFDTWLDGYVPGVPGRKTSIYDEGCLLAWMLDFMIRNATNSVKSLDDVMCILYQEYAQKNKGYSGNDFQKIAEQVAGTGFDDFSGIGCLKLHLSIRC
;
A
#
# COMPACT_ATOMS: atom_id res chain seq x y z
N MET A 1 12.61 -8.64 14.06
CA MET A 1 13.21 -8.16 12.80
C MET A 1 13.18 -9.18 11.66
N SER A 2 13.00 -10.49 11.92
CA SER A 2 13.00 -11.54 10.89
C SER A 2 11.83 -11.50 9.91
N GLU A 3 10.63 -11.08 10.33
CA GLU A 3 9.44 -11.13 9.48
C GLU A 3 9.55 -10.17 8.28
N TYR A 4 9.97 -8.92 8.51
CA TYR A 4 10.12 -7.94 7.43
C TYR A 4 11.17 -8.37 6.40
N SER A 5 12.30 -8.92 6.84
CA SER A 5 13.32 -9.43 5.91
C SER A 5 12.80 -10.53 5.00
N ILE A 6 11.90 -11.38 5.50
CA ILE A 6 11.27 -12.43 4.68
C ILE A 6 10.37 -11.81 3.61
N ARG A 7 9.57 -10.81 3.97
CA ARG A 7 8.66 -10.12 3.02
C ARG A 7 9.43 -9.37 1.96
N VAL A 8 10.51 -8.67 2.35
CA VAL A 8 11.42 -8.02 1.40
C VAL A 8 12.06 -9.05 0.47
N GLN A 9 12.57 -10.17 1.01
CA GLN A 9 13.18 -11.22 0.19
C GLN A 9 12.20 -11.80 -0.82
N LYS A 10 10.96 -12.10 -0.39
CA LYS A 10 9.88 -12.56 -1.29
C LYS A 10 9.55 -11.57 -2.40
N HIS A 11 9.49 -10.27 -2.08
CA HIS A 11 9.29 -9.24 -3.09
C HIS A 11 10.46 -9.22 -4.09
N MET A 12 11.71 -9.29 -3.61
CA MET A 12 12.91 -9.26 -4.47
C MET A 12 13.02 -10.49 -5.36
N ASP A 13 12.62 -11.66 -4.87
CA ASP A 13 12.66 -12.94 -5.58
C ASP A 13 11.52 -13.12 -6.59
N ASN A 14 10.49 -12.27 -6.53
CA ASN A 14 9.36 -12.35 -7.44
C ASN A 14 9.56 -11.47 -8.69
N PRO A 15 9.83 -12.06 -9.88
CA PRO A 15 9.97 -11.28 -11.11
C PRO A 15 8.66 -10.59 -11.53
N GLY A 16 7.51 -11.03 -11.01
CA GLY A 16 6.19 -10.42 -11.25
C GLY A 16 6.10 -8.95 -10.83
N ARG A 17 6.98 -8.49 -9.94
CA ARG A 17 7.12 -7.08 -9.57
C ARG A 17 7.39 -6.15 -10.77
N PHE A 18 8.02 -6.66 -11.83
CA PHE A 18 8.30 -5.85 -13.02
C PHE A 18 7.18 -5.90 -14.06
N ASN A 19 6.23 -6.82 -13.88
CA ASN A 19 5.24 -7.17 -14.90
C ASN A 19 3.84 -6.66 -14.55
N TYR A 20 3.50 -6.56 -13.27
CA TYR A 20 2.13 -6.32 -12.82
C TYR A 20 2.10 -5.45 -11.57
N ALA A 21 1.22 -4.45 -11.56
CA ALA A 21 0.99 -3.65 -10.36
C ALA A 21 0.33 -4.49 -9.26
N VAL A 22 0.51 -4.06 -8.01
CA VAL A 22 -0.17 -4.64 -6.84
C VAL A 22 -1.68 -4.49 -6.95
N ALA A 23 -2.13 -3.33 -7.43
CA ALA A 23 -3.54 -3.04 -7.67
C ALA A 23 -4.13 -4.04 -8.70
N GLU A 24 -3.44 -4.27 -9.81
CA GLU A 24 -3.84 -5.24 -10.84
C GLU A 24 -3.80 -6.68 -10.31
N SER A 25 -2.76 -7.02 -9.54
CA SER A 25 -2.64 -8.34 -8.89
C SER A 25 -3.80 -8.59 -7.92
N SER A 26 -4.31 -7.55 -7.25
CA SER A 26 -5.47 -7.65 -6.37
C SER A 26 -6.76 -7.92 -7.14
N PHE A 27 -6.98 -7.22 -8.25
CA PHE A 27 -8.13 -7.44 -9.10
C PHE A 27 -8.16 -8.88 -9.65
N ASP A 28 -7.03 -9.33 -10.19
CA ASP A 28 -6.89 -10.68 -10.75
C ASP A 28 -7.02 -11.78 -9.69
N THR A 29 -6.62 -11.52 -8.44
CA THR A 29 -6.77 -12.50 -7.35
C THR A 29 -8.24 -12.83 -7.08
N TRP A 30 -9.14 -11.83 -7.19
CA TRP A 30 -10.57 -12.03 -7.05
C TRP A 30 -11.19 -12.77 -8.25
N LEU A 31 -10.70 -12.50 -9.46
CA LEU A 31 -11.15 -13.20 -10.67
C LEU A 31 -10.70 -14.66 -10.70
N ASP A 32 -9.46 -14.93 -10.28
CA ASP A 32 -8.87 -16.27 -10.28
C ASP A 32 -9.33 -17.14 -9.10
N GLY A 33 -10.14 -16.60 -8.18
CA GLY A 33 -10.62 -17.32 -6.99
C GLY A 33 -9.48 -17.80 -6.07
N TYR A 34 -8.40 -17.03 -5.94
CA TYR A 34 -7.21 -17.37 -5.15
C TYR A 34 -6.40 -18.57 -5.65
N VAL A 35 -6.62 -19.02 -6.88
CA VAL A 35 -5.82 -20.11 -7.47
C VAL A 35 -4.43 -19.59 -7.90
N PRO A 36 -3.35 -20.37 -7.69
CA PRO A 36 -2.04 -20.05 -8.24
C PRO A 36 -2.12 -19.98 -9.77
N GLY A 37 -1.89 -18.79 -10.32
CA GLY A 37 -1.82 -18.56 -11.76
C GLY A 37 -0.45 -18.89 -12.33
N VAL A 38 -0.13 -18.31 -13.49
CA VAL A 38 1.18 -18.45 -14.13
C VAL A 38 2.29 -17.93 -13.20
N PRO A 39 3.35 -18.73 -12.91
CA PRO A 39 4.47 -18.29 -12.08
C PRO A 39 5.13 -17.02 -12.62
N GLY A 40 5.41 -16.06 -11.74
CA GLY A 40 6.07 -14.80 -12.12
C GLY A 40 5.20 -13.79 -12.87
N ARG A 41 3.89 -14.06 -13.02
CA ARG A 41 2.94 -13.13 -13.63
C ARG A 41 2.40 -12.10 -12.64
N LYS A 42 1.98 -12.53 -11.44
CA LYS A 42 1.37 -11.69 -10.40
C LYS A 42 2.17 -11.73 -9.11
N THR A 43 2.06 -10.68 -8.31
CA THR A 43 2.66 -10.62 -6.98
C THR A 43 1.65 -10.89 -5.87
N SER A 44 2.16 -11.21 -4.68
CA SER A 44 1.34 -11.49 -3.51
C SER A 44 0.83 -10.18 -2.92
N ILE A 45 -0.49 -9.97 -2.99
CA ILE A 45 -1.13 -8.74 -2.50
C ILE A 45 -0.91 -8.49 -1.01
N TYR A 46 -0.60 -9.55 -0.24
CA TYR A 46 -0.33 -9.45 1.19
C TYR A 46 1.13 -9.10 1.48
N ASP A 47 2.08 -9.69 0.74
CA ASP A 47 3.50 -9.36 0.89
C ASP A 47 3.74 -7.90 0.48
N GLU A 48 3.19 -7.51 -0.68
CA GLU A 48 3.30 -6.15 -1.20
C GLU A 48 2.51 -5.15 -0.37
N GLY A 49 1.28 -5.49 0.03
CA GLY A 49 0.48 -4.64 0.90
C GLY A 49 1.18 -4.35 2.23
N CYS A 50 1.88 -5.34 2.80
CA CYS A 50 2.68 -5.15 4.01
C CYS A 50 3.85 -4.17 3.79
N LEU A 51 4.58 -4.31 2.69
CA LEU A 51 5.70 -3.40 2.36
C LEU A 51 5.19 -1.97 2.11
N LEU A 52 4.09 -1.81 1.37
CA LEU A 52 3.47 -0.51 1.11
C LEU A 52 2.98 0.16 2.40
N ALA A 53 2.29 -0.59 3.26
CA ALA A 53 1.84 -0.09 4.56
C ALA A 53 3.03 0.34 5.44
N TRP A 54 4.12 -0.45 5.44
CA TRP A 54 5.32 -0.12 6.18
C TRP A 54 6.03 1.13 5.65
N MET A 55 6.14 1.28 4.33
CA MET A 55 6.68 2.50 3.71
C MET A 55 5.86 3.73 4.08
N LEU A 56 4.53 3.64 4.01
CA LEU A 56 3.63 4.74 4.37
C LEU A 56 3.76 5.11 5.86
N ASP A 57 3.84 4.12 6.74
CA ASP A 57 4.07 4.35 8.18
C ASP A 57 5.39 5.10 8.42
N PHE A 58 6.46 4.69 7.75
CA PHE A 58 7.76 5.35 7.86
C PHE A 58 7.72 6.79 7.34
N MET A 59 7.00 7.04 6.24
CA MET A 59 6.84 8.38 5.68
C MET A 59 6.09 9.31 6.63
N ILE A 60 4.98 8.85 7.22
CA ILE A 60 4.20 9.62 8.20
C ILE A 60 5.07 9.94 9.42
N ARG A 61 5.79 8.94 9.93
CA ARG A 61 6.71 9.15 11.07
C ARG A 61 7.80 10.16 10.73
N ASN A 62 8.41 10.06 9.55
CA ASN A 62 9.45 11.00 9.14
C ASN A 62 8.91 12.44 9.02
N ALA A 63 7.74 12.61 8.41
CA ALA A 63 7.11 13.93 8.25
C ALA A 63 6.69 14.56 9.58
N THR A 64 6.31 13.73 10.57
CA THR A 64 5.75 14.19 11.85
C THR A 64 6.73 14.08 13.02
N ASN A 65 8.03 13.86 12.76
CA ASN A 65 9.03 13.60 13.81
C ASN A 65 8.59 12.48 14.78
N SER A 66 8.02 11.41 14.22
CA SER A 66 7.49 10.23 14.91
C SER A 66 6.33 10.49 15.86
N VAL A 67 5.66 11.64 15.76
CA VAL A 67 4.46 11.96 16.55
C VAL A 67 3.23 11.21 16.04
N LYS A 68 3.14 10.96 14.73
CA LYS A 68 2.04 10.20 14.11
C LYS A 68 2.55 9.02 13.31
N SER A 69 1.64 8.14 12.93
CA SER A 69 1.89 6.87 12.26
C SER A 69 0.72 6.46 11.34
N LEU A 70 0.85 5.31 10.68
CA LEU A 70 -0.24 4.72 9.91
C LEU A 70 -1.46 4.39 10.78
N ASP A 71 -1.26 4.12 12.08
CA ASP A 71 -2.35 3.86 13.01
C ASP A 71 -3.33 5.04 13.11
N ASP A 72 -2.82 6.28 13.07
CA ASP A 72 -3.63 7.49 13.07
C ASP A 72 -4.52 7.58 11.82
N VAL A 73 -4.00 7.19 10.66
CA VAL A 73 -4.76 7.13 9.40
C VAL A 73 -5.90 6.12 9.52
N MET A 74 -5.59 4.92 10.03
CA MET A 74 -6.58 3.85 10.19
C MET A 74 -7.65 4.21 11.22
N CYS A 75 -7.29 4.88 12.32
CA CYS A 75 -8.23 5.40 13.30
C CYS A 75 -9.21 6.40 12.68
N ILE A 76 -8.72 7.36 11.89
CA ILE A 76 -9.58 8.34 11.20
C ILE A 76 -10.50 7.64 10.20
N LEU A 77 -9.98 6.71 9.39
CA LEU A 77 -10.80 5.92 8.47
C LEU A 77 -11.92 5.16 9.19
N TYR A 78 -11.60 4.54 10.32
CA TYR A 78 -12.57 3.82 11.12
C TYR A 78 -13.68 4.74 11.66
N GLN A 79 -13.31 5.88 12.22
CA GLN A 79 -14.26 6.84 12.81
C GLN A 79 -15.12 7.55 11.75
N GLU A 80 -14.51 7.98 10.65
CA GLU A 80 -15.17 8.80 9.63
C GLU A 80 -15.96 7.99 8.61
N TYR A 81 -15.58 6.72 8.38
CA TYR A 81 -16.19 5.88 7.36
C TYR A 81 -16.89 4.67 7.98
N ALA A 82 -16.14 3.77 8.61
CA ALA A 82 -16.69 2.49 9.07
C ALA A 82 -17.82 2.68 10.11
N GLN A 83 -17.59 3.50 11.15
CA GLN A 83 -18.61 3.79 12.18
C GLN A 83 -19.85 4.49 11.62
N LYS A 84 -19.69 5.22 10.51
CA LYS A 84 -20.79 5.93 9.82
C LYS A 84 -21.42 5.09 8.70
N ASN A 85 -21.06 3.80 8.58
CA ASN A 85 -21.47 2.90 7.51
C ASN A 85 -21.22 3.48 6.10
N LYS A 86 -20.10 4.18 5.92
CA LYS A 86 -19.65 4.70 4.62
C LYS A 86 -18.48 3.88 4.10
N GLY A 87 -18.44 3.67 2.79
CA GLY A 87 -17.23 3.22 2.10
C GLY A 87 -16.30 4.39 1.79
N TYR A 88 -15.01 4.12 1.60
CA TYR A 88 -14.02 5.09 1.17
C TYR A 88 -13.40 4.68 -0.17
N SER A 89 -12.97 5.66 -0.96
CA SER A 89 -12.20 5.45 -2.19
C SER A 89 -10.69 5.53 -1.93
N GLY A 90 -9.87 5.14 -2.92
CA GLY A 90 -8.41 5.32 -2.83
C GLY A 90 -7.99 6.79 -2.65
N ASN A 91 -8.74 7.73 -3.23
CA ASN A 91 -8.50 9.16 -3.08
C ASN A 91 -8.81 9.64 -1.65
N ASP A 92 -9.84 9.08 -1.01
CA ASP A 92 -10.18 9.40 0.38
C ASP A 92 -9.08 8.90 1.32
N PHE A 93 -8.56 7.69 1.08
CA PHE A 93 -7.41 7.16 1.81
C PHE A 93 -6.18 8.06 1.67
N GLN A 94 -5.83 8.46 0.44
CA GLN A 94 -4.70 9.34 0.17
C GLN A 94 -4.84 10.66 0.93
N LYS A 95 -6.00 11.31 0.85
CA LYS A 95 -6.26 12.58 1.55
C LYS A 95 -6.10 12.48 3.05
N ILE A 96 -6.59 11.41 3.67
CA ILE A 96 -6.46 11.21 5.12
C ILE A 96 -4.99 10.98 5.48
N ALA A 97 -4.28 10.18 4.69
CA ALA A 97 -2.85 9.95 4.92
C ALA A 97 -2.02 11.23 4.78
N GLU A 98 -2.31 12.09 3.80
CA GLU A 98 -1.68 13.42 3.66
C GLU A 98 -2.05 14.36 4.82
N GLN A 99 -3.31 14.34 5.25
CA GLN A 99 -3.77 15.11 6.41
C GLN A 99 -3.03 14.69 7.69
N VAL A 100 -2.80 13.39 7.88
CA VAL A 100 -2.04 12.87 9.02
C VAL A 100 -0.58 13.30 8.91
N ALA A 101 0.05 13.07 7.76
CA ALA A 101 1.45 13.41 7.50
C ALA A 101 1.74 14.92 7.58
N GLY A 102 0.75 15.77 7.27
CA GLY A 102 0.92 17.22 7.22
C GLY A 102 1.67 17.71 5.98
N THR A 103 1.87 16.84 4.99
CA THR A 103 2.54 17.13 3.71
C THR A 103 1.82 16.39 2.59
N GLY A 104 1.85 16.95 1.38
CA GLY A 104 1.34 16.26 0.19
C GLY A 104 2.29 15.11 -0.19
N PHE A 105 1.73 14.03 -0.73
CA PHE A 105 2.55 12.92 -1.20
C PHE A 105 3.17 13.17 -2.58
N ASP A 106 2.77 14.23 -3.28
CA ASP A 106 3.40 14.66 -4.54
C ASP A 106 4.90 15.03 -4.38
N ASP A 107 5.29 15.50 -3.18
CA ASP A 107 6.66 15.91 -2.87
C ASP A 107 7.61 14.73 -2.57
N PHE A 108 7.06 13.54 -2.31
CA PHE A 108 7.87 12.37 -2.01
C PHE A 108 8.37 11.71 -3.30
N SER A 109 9.54 12.16 -3.76
CA SER A 109 10.32 11.54 -4.85
C SER A 109 10.58 10.03 -4.68
N GLY A 110 10.46 9.49 -3.46
CA GLY A 110 10.51 8.05 -3.16
C GLY A 110 9.27 7.25 -3.60
N ILE A 111 8.16 7.91 -3.93
CA ILE A 111 6.95 7.30 -4.49
C ILE A 111 7.17 6.89 -5.94
N GLY A 112 8.27 7.24 -6.61
CA GLY A 112 8.58 6.72 -7.95
C GLY A 112 8.46 5.18 -8.06
N CYS A 113 8.75 4.46 -6.98
CA CYS A 113 8.57 3.00 -6.88
C CYS A 113 7.09 2.60 -6.68
N LEU A 114 6.33 3.33 -5.85
CA LEU A 114 4.87 3.15 -5.72
C LEU A 114 4.09 3.59 -6.97
N LYS A 115 4.56 4.57 -7.74
CA LYS A 115 3.97 4.95 -9.05
C LYS A 115 4.17 3.87 -10.11
N LEU A 116 5.24 3.06 -9.97
CA LEU A 116 5.48 1.88 -10.80
C LEU A 116 4.69 0.64 -10.34
N HIS A 117 4.43 0.47 -9.03
CA HIS A 117 3.68 -0.68 -8.48
C HIS A 117 2.20 -0.45 -8.15
N LEU A 118 1.75 0.79 -8.04
CA LEU A 118 0.36 1.22 -7.94
C LEU A 118 0.02 2.08 -9.15
N SER A 119 0.29 1.61 -10.37
CA SER A 119 -0.38 2.16 -11.54
C SER A 119 -1.86 1.81 -11.46
N ILE A 120 -2.57 2.48 -10.55
CA ILE A 120 -3.98 2.75 -10.66
C ILE A 120 -4.06 3.75 -11.82
N ARG A 121 -4.07 3.20 -13.04
CA ARG A 121 -4.64 3.93 -14.17
C ARG A 121 -6.14 4.00 -13.90
N CYS A 122 -6.56 4.99 -13.11
CA CYS A 122 -7.88 5.56 -13.28
C CYS A 122 -7.92 6.27 -14.64
#